data_AF-A0A9Q1JAW7-F1
#
_entry.id   AF-A0A9Q1JAW7-F1
#
_cell.length_a   1.000
_cell.length_b   1.000
_cell.length_c   1.000
_cell.angle_alpha   90.00
_cell.angle_beta   90.00
_cell.angle_gamma   90.00
#
_symmetry.space_group_name_H-M   'P 1'
#
loop_
_entity.id
_entity.type
_entity.pdbx_description
1 polymer ?
#
loop_
_entity_poly.entity_id
_entity_poly.type
_entity_poly.pdbx_seq_one_letter_code
_entity_poly.pdbx_strand_id
1 'polypeptide(L)'
;MEYSSCPRSHGDGDGGGGHGNDNDSPGCVWEDRPLTPTVLGYEVMEERAKFTVYKILVKKTQEESWVVFRRYTDFSRMNDKLKEMFPGFRLSLPPKRWFKDNYNSDFLEDRQLGLQVFLQNMVAHKDIANSMAVREFLCLDDPPGPFDSLEESRAFCETLEECNYRLQKELCEKQRELTSLRRQLEEKRLRIQELERRLSGAALIGPGSESSGEADADGDVESSAAEADQEMGEESSQAAPRL
;
A
#
# COMPACT_ATOMS: atom_id res chain seq x y z
N MET A 1 21.44 54.66 -46.85
CA MET A 1 22.85 54.24 -46.94
C MET A 1 22.87 52.75 -46.67
N GLU A 2 23.38 51.87 -47.50
CA GLU A 2 23.79 51.88 -48.90
C GLU A 2 23.92 50.38 -49.22
N TYR A 3 23.55 50.05 -50.44
CA TYR A 3 23.59 48.74 -51.09
C TYR A 3 25.04 48.35 -51.36
N SER A 4 25.42 47.08 -51.20
CA SER A 4 26.49 46.52 -52.04
C SER A 4 26.40 45.01 -52.18
N SER A 5 26.46 44.61 -53.45
CA SER A 5 26.26 43.28 -54.01
C SER A 5 27.56 42.46 -54.08
N CYS A 6 27.37 41.15 -54.31
CA CYS A 6 28.34 40.05 -54.44
C CYS A 6 29.46 40.26 -55.49
N PRO A 7 30.37 39.28 -55.65
CA PRO A 7 30.09 38.31 -56.72
C PRO A 7 30.37 36.83 -56.41
N ARG A 8 29.60 36.01 -57.13
CA ARG A 8 29.76 34.56 -57.34
C ARG A 8 31.01 34.28 -58.18
N SER A 9 31.72 33.19 -57.86
CA SER A 9 32.65 32.55 -58.79
C SER A 9 32.21 31.10 -59.00
N HIS A 10 31.87 30.77 -60.24
CA HIS A 10 31.75 29.40 -60.73
C HIS A 10 33.13 28.76 -60.80
N GLY A 11 33.22 27.50 -60.38
CA GLY A 11 34.33 26.61 -60.68
C GLY A 11 33.76 25.22 -60.94
N ASP A 12 33.63 24.88 -62.22
CA ASP A 12 33.41 23.51 -62.68
C ASP A 12 34.71 22.71 -62.51
N GLY A 13 34.59 21.46 -62.06
CA GLY A 13 35.71 20.54 -61.88
C GLY A 13 35.20 19.12 -61.61
N ASP A 14 34.91 18.41 -62.69
CA ASP A 14 34.70 16.96 -62.76
C ASP A 14 36.03 16.20 -62.55
N GLY A 15 35.98 15.02 -61.92
CA GLY A 15 37.15 14.15 -61.73
C GLY A 15 37.09 13.25 -60.50
N GLY A 16 36.64 12.00 -60.71
CA GLY A 16 36.48 10.98 -59.68
C GLY A 16 37.77 10.41 -59.06
N GLY A 17 37.58 9.65 -57.98
CA GLY A 17 38.62 8.85 -57.34
C GLY A 17 38.17 8.33 -55.97
N GLY A 18 37.88 7.03 -55.91
CA GLY A 18 37.23 6.36 -54.79
C GLY A 18 37.84 6.64 -53.41
N HIS A 19 36.96 6.76 -52.42
CA HIS A 19 37.29 6.71 -51.01
C HIS A 19 36.40 5.64 -50.35
N GLY A 20 37.01 4.87 -49.46
CA GLY A 20 36.49 3.62 -48.93
C GLY A 20 35.10 3.71 -48.30
N ASN A 21 34.30 2.68 -48.54
CA ASN A 21 33.17 2.34 -47.68
C ASN A 21 33.72 1.75 -46.38
N ASP A 22 34.32 2.59 -45.53
CA ASP A 22 34.40 2.35 -44.10
C ASP A 22 33.10 2.85 -43.49
N ASN A 23 32.01 2.10 -43.72
CA ASN A 23 30.76 2.29 -42.98
C ASN A 23 30.55 1.13 -42.01
N ASP A 24 31.59 0.87 -41.20
CA ASP A 24 31.41 0.31 -39.86
C ASP A 24 31.43 1.52 -38.91
N SER A 25 30.40 2.37 -39.03
CA SER A 25 30.07 3.26 -37.92
C SER A 25 29.70 2.35 -36.76
N PRO A 26 30.40 2.38 -35.62
CA PRO A 26 29.91 1.71 -34.44
C PRO A 26 28.64 2.46 -34.08
N GLY A 27 27.50 1.93 -34.52
CA GLY A 27 26.18 2.37 -34.10
C GLY A 27 26.28 2.57 -32.61
N CYS A 28 26.04 3.80 -32.18
CA CYS A 28 26.24 4.23 -30.84
C CYS A 28 25.40 3.35 -29.90
N VAL A 29 26.05 2.35 -29.34
CA VAL A 29 25.55 1.40 -28.33
C VAL A 29 25.43 2.18 -27.01
N TRP A 30 24.57 3.20 -26.99
CA TRP A 30 23.96 3.66 -25.74
C TRP A 30 22.89 2.63 -25.39
N GLU A 31 23.33 1.37 -25.17
CA GLU A 31 22.49 0.31 -24.64
C GLU A 31 22.08 0.75 -23.23
N ASP A 32 20.87 1.31 -23.17
CA ASP A 32 19.85 1.17 -22.12
C ASP A 32 20.37 0.44 -20.88
N ARG A 33 21.23 1.13 -20.11
CA ARG A 33 21.81 0.55 -18.91
C ARG A 33 20.66 0.30 -17.94
N PRO A 34 20.54 -0.91 -17.38
CA PRO A 34 19.47 -1.21 -16.45
C PRO A 34 19.51 -0.23 -15.28
N LEU A 35 18.34 0.29 -14.91
CA LEU A 35 18.15 1.19 -13.78
C LEU A 35 18.76 0.57 -12.52
N THR A 36 19.59 1.33 -11.80
CA THR A 36 20.30 0.83 -10.60
C THR A 36 19.94 1.67 -9.37
N PRO A 37 18.77 1.45 -8.75
CA PRO A 37 18.40 2.08 -7.50
C PRO A 37 19.17 1.48 -6.32
N THR A 38 19.77 2.34 -5.50
CA THR A 38 20.59 1.96 -4.35
C THR A 38 20.13 2.68 -3.08
N VAL A 39 19.86 1.94 -2.01
CA VAL A 39 19.56 2.52 -0.69
C VAL A 39 20.87 2.96 -0.04
N LEU A 40 21.10 4.27 0.02
CA LEU A 40 22.30 4.86 0.59
C LEU A 40 22.32 4.82 2.13
N GLY A 41 21.14 4.83 2.74
CA GLY A 41 21.00 4.90 4.19
C GLY A 41 19.57 5.23 4.59
N TYR A 42 19.39 5.53 5.87
CA TYR A 42 18.15 6.01 6.43
C TYR A 42 18.38 7.24 7.31
N GLU A 43 17.34 8.04 7.50
CA GLU A 43 17.30 9.17 8.41
C GLU A 43 16.08 9.06 9.30
N VAL A 44 16.27 9.27 10.60
CA VAL A 44 15.17 9.33 11.57
C VAL A 44 14.82 10.80 11.75
N MET A 45 13.65 11.19 11.24
CA MET A 45 13.11 12.54 11.35
C MET A 45 12.38 12.68 12.69
N GLU A 46 12.55 13.81 13.38
CA GLU A 46 11.93 14.07 14.70
C GLU A 46 11.21 15.44 14.80
N GLU A 47 11.18 16.25 13.75
CA GLU A 47 10.73 17.66 13.82
C GLU A 47 9.26 17.84 14.24
N ARG A 48 8.38 16.88 13.92
CA ARG A 48 6.94 16.93 14.28
C ARG A 48 6.40 15.60 14.80
N ALA A 49 6.92 14.50 14.26
CA ALA A 49 6.69 13.13 14.71
C ALA A 49 7.94 12.30 14.39
N LYS A 50 8.22 11.26 15.18
CA LYS A 50 9.35 10.38 14.93
C LYS A 50 9.01 9.42 13.80
N PHE A 51 9.77 9.42 12.71
CA PHE A 51 9.64 8.46 11.61
C PHE A 51 10.97 8.22 10.91
N THR A 52 11.06 7.15 10.11
CA THR A 52 12.26 6.81 9.34
C THR A 52 12.00 6.93 7.84
N VAL A 53 12.88 7.65 7.14
CA VAL A 53 12.94 7.72 5.67
C VAL A 53 14.18 7.00 5.17
N TYR A 54 14.09 6.36 4.01
CA TYR A 54 15.21 5.72 3.32
C TYR A 54 15.63 6.59 2.15
N LYS A 55 16.94 6.85 2.07
CA LYS A 55 17.57 7.63 1.00
C LYS A 55 17.93 6.70 -0.14
N ILE A 56 17.30 6.87 -1.30
CA ILE A 56 17.50 6.02 -2.48
C ILE A 56 18.18 6.85 -3.56
N LEU A 57 19.37 6.43 -4.00
CA LEU A 57 20.03 6.95 -5.18
C LEU A 57 19.50 6.22 -6.41
N VAL A 58 18.91 6.96 -7.34
CA VAL A 58 18.46 6.45 -8.63
C VAL A 58 19.50 6.86 -9.67
N LYS A 59 20.08 5.87 -10.36
CA LYS A 59 20.99 6.09 -11.49
C LYS A 59 20.32 5.58 -12.76
N LYS A 60 20.01 6.50 -13.67
CA LYS A 60 19.43 6.21 -14.98
C LYS A 60 20.52 6.12 -16.05
N THR A 61 21.47 7.04 -16.05
CA THR A 61 22.68 6.99 -16.90
C THR A 61 23.94 7.27 -16.07
N GLN A 62 25.11 7.43 -16.69
CA GLN A 62 26.33 7.79 -15.96
C GLN A 62 26.26 9.25 -15.45
N GLU A 63 25.56 10.10 -16.19
CA GLU A 63 25.44 11.53 -15.94
C GLU A 63 24.12 11.88 -15.24
N GLU A 64 23.08 11.05 -15.39
CA GLU A 64 21.74 11.30 -14.84
C GLU A 64 21.51 10.44 -13.57
N SER A 65 21.57 11.11 -12.42
CA SER A 65 21.22 10.50 -11.13
C SER A 65 20.60 11.52 -10.17
N TRP A 66 19.71 11.04 -9.32
CA TRP A 66 19.03 11.86 -8.31
C TRP A 66 18.75 11.02 -7.07
N VAL A 67 18.34 11.69 -6.00
CA VAL A 67 17.95 11.04 -4.75
C VAL A 67 16.46 11.15 -4.59
N VAL A 68 15.81 10.06 -4.16
CA VAL A 68 14.44 10.09 -3.66
C VAL A 68 14.42 9.58 -2.23
N PHE A 69 13.50 10.10 -1.43
CA PHE A 69 13.27 9.59 -0.08
C PHE A 69 11.92 8.90 -0.03
N ARG A 70 11.91 7.70 0.56
CA ARG A 70 10.72 6.85 0.69
C ARG A 70 10.65 6.26 2.08
N ARG A 71 9.47 6.20 2.67
CA ARG A 71 9.23 5.47 3.92
C ARG A 71 8.90 4.02 3.63
N TYR A 72 9.05 3.17 4.64
CA TYR A 72 8.66 1.76 4.54
C TYR A 72 7.21 1.57 4.04
N THR A 73 6.29 2.45 4.44
CA THR A 73 4.89 2.41 4.00
C THR A 73 4.74 2.63 2.49
N ASP A 74 5.62 3.42 1.88
CA ASP A 74 5.60 3.67 0.44
C ASP A 74 6.04 2.42 -0.31
N PHE A 75 7.07 1.73 0.19
CA PHE A 75 7.46 0.40 -0.31
C PHE A 75 6.33 -0.62 -0.16
N SER A 76 5.61 -0.63 0.98
CA SER A 76 4.45 -1.51 1.16
C SER A 76 3.38 -1.26 0.11
N ARG A 77 3.01 0.00 -0.12
CA ARG A 77 2.01 0.37 -1.15
C ARG A 77 2.49 0.01 -2.55
N MET A 78 3.75 0.25 -2.86
CA MET A 78 4.33 -0.12 -4.14
C MET A 78 4.25 -1.63 -4.35
N ASN A 79 4.61 -2.43 -3.35
CA ASN A 79 4.51 -3.89 -3.41
C ASN A 79 3.08 -4.37 -3.63
N ASP A 80 2.11 -3.77 -2.94
CA ASP A 80 0.71 -4.15 -3.10
C ASP A 80 0.17 -3.76 -4.50
N LYS A 81 0.56 -2.59 -5.02
CA LYS A 81 0.27 -2.16 -6.40
C LYS A 81 0.89 -3.10 -7.45
N LEU A 82 2.12 -3.55 -7.23
CA LEU A 82 2.77 -4.54 -8.10
C LEU A 82 2.10 -5.90 -8.08
N LYS A 83 1.63 -6.38 -6.91
CA LYS A 83 0.88 -7.64 -6.84
C LYS A 83 -0.45 -7.57 -7.59
N GLU A 84 -1.11 -6.42 -7.55
CA GLU A 84 -2.36 -6.18 -8.29
C GLU A 84 -2.10 -6.17 -9.81
N MET A 85 -1.08 -5.44 -10.25
CA MET A 85 -0.74 -5.32 -11.68
C MET A 85 -0.11 -6.61 -12.26
N PHE A 86 0.66 -7.34 -11.44
CA PHE A 86 1.44 -8.49 -11.85
C PHE A 86 1.24 -9.66 -10.86
N PRO A 87 0.09 -10.35 -10.87
CA PRO A 87 -0.26 -11.37 -9.87
C PRO A 87 0.68 -12.59 -9.83
N GLY A 88 1.43 -12.84 -10.92
CA GLY A 88 2.47 -13.87 -10.98
C GLY A 88 3.83 -13.43 -10.40
N PHE A 89 4.01 -12.14 -10.13
CA PHE A 89 5.24 -11.57 -9.60
C PHE A 89 5.14 -11.34 -8.10
N ARG A 90 6.09 -11.89 -7.34
CA ARG A 90 6.11 -11.78 -5.88
C ARG A 90 7.40 -11.14 -5.41
N LEU A 91 7.29 -9.93 -4.87
CA LEU A 91 8.37 -9.31 -4.12
C LEU A 91 8.20 -9.57 -2.62
N SER A 92 9.30 -9.93 -1.99
CA SER A 92 9.40 -9.97 -0.53
C SER A 92 9.78 -8.59 -0.01
N LEU A 93 8.99 -8.07 0.93
CA LEU A 93 9.39 -6.93 1.75
C LEU A 93 9.91 -7.42 3.10
N PRO A 94 10.87 -6.71 3.71
CA PRO A 94 11.23 -6.96 5.09
C PRO A 94 9.99 -6.80 5.98
N PRO A 95 9.87 -7.58 7.07
CA PRO A 95 8.66 -7.66 7.86
C PRO A 95 8.29 -6.32 8.52
N LYS A 96 6.97 -6.13 8.70
CA LYS A 96 6.42 -5.05 9.53
C LYS A 96 6.76 -5.34 11.01
N ARG A 97 7.18 -4.32 11.75
CA ARG A 97 7.54 -4.44 13.17
C ARG A 97 6.44 -3.81 14.02
N TRP A 98 5.53 -4.65 14.50
CA TRP A 98 4.30 -4.24 15.18
C TRP A 98 4.45 -4.10 16.70
N PHE A 99 5.41 -4.81 17.32
CA PHE A 99 5.49 -4.96 18.79
C PHE A 99 6.88 -4.69 19.39
N LYS A 100 7.79 -4.08 18.63
CA LYS A 100 9.16 -3.75 19.06
C LYS A 100 9.52 -2.33 18.66
N ASP A 101 10.56 -1.77 19.28
CA ASP A 101 11.10 -0.46 18.93
C ASP A 101 11.38 -0.38 17.42
N ASN A 102 10.83 0.61 16.73
CA ASN A 102 11.01 0.77 15.28
C ASN A 102 12.32 1.48 14.92
N TYR A 103 13.09 1.96 15.91
CA TYR A 103 14.26 2.83 15.70
C TYR A 103 15.59 2.22 16.14
N ASN A 104 15.58 0.96 16.58
CA ASN A 104 16.82 0.22 16.86
C ASN A 104 17.66 0.04 15.57
N SER A 105 18.96 0.33 15.66
CA SER A 105 19.88 0.37 14.50
C SER A 105 19.93 -0.95 13.73
N ASP A 106 20.16 -2.07 14.42
CA ASP A 106 20.26 -3.40 13.79
C ASP A 106 19.05 -3.70 12.92
N PHE A 107 17.87 -3.34 13.39
CA PHE A 107 16.65 -3.52 12.63
C PHE A 107 16.49 -2.56 11.45
N LEU A 108 16.90 -1.30 11.59
CA LEU A 108 16.86 -0.35 10.49
C LEU A 108 17.86 -0.75 9.40
N GLU A 109 19.00 -1.31 9.77
CA GLU A 109 20.00 -1.88 8.87
C GLU A 109 19.48 -3.14 8.17
N ASP A 110 18.91 -4.10 8.90
CA ASP A 110 18.26 -5.30 8.32
C ASP A 110 17.14 -4.91 7.34
N ARG A 111 16.33 -3.92 7.73
CA ARG A 111 15.27 -3.40 6.89
C ARG A 111 15.82 -2.71 5.66
N GLN A 112 16.86 -1.89 5.79
CA GLN A 112 17.54 -1.26 4.66
C GLN A 112 18.04 -2.31 3.65
N LEU A 113 18.65 -3.40 4.12
CA LEU A 113 19.09 -4.50 3.26
C LEU A 113 17.91 -5.16 2.54
N GLY A 114 16.82 -5.45 3.26
CA GLY A 114 15.60 -6.01 2.65
C GLY A 114 14.98 -5.08 1.60
N LEU A 115 15.00 -3.76 1.84
CA LEU A 115 14.52 -2.76 0.88
C LEU A 115 15.43 -2.65 -0.35
N GLN A 116 16.75 -2.80 -0.18
CA GLN A 116 17.69 -2.86 -1.29
C GLN A 116 17.42 -4.07 -2.20
N VAL A 117 17.18 -5.25 -1.62
CA VAL A 117 16.82 -6.46 -2.37
C VAL A 117 15.47 -6.29 -3.08
N PHE A 118 14.49 -5.68 -2.41
CA PHE A 118 13.21 -5.33 -3.02
C PHE A 118 13.39 -4.47 -4.29
N LEU A 119 14.19 -3.40 -4.20
CA LEU A 119 14.47 -2.51 -5.32
C LEU A 119 15.15 -3.23 -6.48
N GLN A 120 16.17 -4.05 -6.19
CA GLN A 120 16.88 -4.83 -7.21
C GLN A 120 15.93 -5.77 -7.97
N ASN A 121 15.11 -6.51 -7.24
CA ASN A 121 14.15 -7.43 -7.86
C ASN A 121 13.06 -6.69 -8.63
N MET A 122 12.62 -5.52 -8.15
CA MET A 122 11.62 -4.68 -8.82
C MET A 122 12.10 -4.21 -10.20
N VAL A 123 13.38 -3.82 -10.32
CA VAL A 123 13.93 -3.31 -11.58
C VAL A 123 14.57 -4.38 -12.46
N ALA A 124 14.66 -5.62 -11.99
CA ALA A 124 15.23 -6.74 -12.75
C ALA A 124 14.37 -7.15 -13.96
N HIS A 125 13.07 -6.81 -13.96
CA HIS A 125 12.14 -7.12 -15.05
C HIS A 125 11.76 -5.86 -15.81
N LYS A 126 12.02 -5.81 -17.12
CA LYS A 126 11.78 -4.63 -17.96
C LYS A 126 10.33 -4.13 -17.90
N ASP A 127 9.35 -5.03 -17.95
CA ASP A 127 7.92 -4.64 -17.94
C ASP A 127 7.50 -4.01 -16.60
N ILE A 128 8.10 -4.49 -15.51
CA ILE A 128 7.85 -3.99 -14.16
C ILE A 128 8.57 -2.66 -13.96
N ALA A 129 9.85 -2.60 -14.33
CA ALA A 129 10.67 -1.40 -14.25
C ALA A 129 10.08 -0.22 -15.04
N ASN A 130 9.50 -0.50 -16.22
CA ASN A 130 8.87 0.50 -17.07
C ASN A 130 7.39 0.77 -16.73
N SER A 131 6.82 0.07 -15.75
CA SER A 131 5.44 0.33 -15.32
C SER A 131 5.29 1.74 -14.74
N MET A 132 4.12 2.36 -14.96
CA MET A 132 3.83 3.70 -14.44
C MET A 132 4.05 3.81 -12.93
N ALA A 133 3.69 2.75 -12.19
CA ALA A 133 3.87 2.71 -10.75
C ALA A 133 5.34 2.80 -10.33
N VAL A 134 6.25 2.08 -11.01
CA VAL A 134 7.69 2.12 -10.69
C VAL A 134 8.32 3.44 -11.12
N ARG A 135 7.91 3.97 -12.29
CA ARG A 135 8.35 5.27 -12.80
C ARG A 135 8.01 6.40 -11.82
N GLU A 136 6.79 6.42 -11.29
CA GLU A 136 6.34 7.36 -10.27
C GLU A 136 7.09 7.15 -8.94
N PHE A 137 7.23 5.89 -8.49
CA PHE A 137 7.91 5.58 -7.24
C PHE A 137 9.38 6.02 -7.24
N LEU A 138 10.08 5.95 -8.37
CA LEU A 138 11.50 6.35 -8.51
C LEU A 138 11.69 7.75 -9.12
N CYS A 139 10.61 8.48 -9.43
CA CYS A 139 10.65 9.78 -10.11
C CYS A 139 11.44 9.74 -11.45
N LEU A 140 11.19 8.75 -12.31
CA LEU A 140 11.94 8.57 -13.57
C LEU A 140 11.61 9.62 -14.65
N ASP A 141 10.44 10.24 -14.55
CA ASP A 141 9.89 11.17 -15.55
C ASP A 141 10.07 12.64 -15.16
N ASP A 142 10.11 12.92 -13.86
CA ASP A 142 10.33 14.25 -13.29
C ASP A 142 11.29 14.11 -12.09
N PRO A 143 12.60 13.93 -12.36
CA PRO A 143 13.58 13.66 -11.31
C PRO A 143 13.82 14.93 -10.47
N PRO A 144 13.76 14.85 -9.13
CA PRO A 144 13.96 16.02 -8.28
C PRO A 144 15.39 16.55 -8.37
N GLY A 145 15.52 17.87 -8.23
CA GLY A 145 16.82 18.50 -8.06
C GLY A 145 17.51 18.06 -6.76
N PRO A 146 18.84 18.31 -6.62
CA PRO A 146 19.60 17.93 -5.43
C PRO A 146 19.03 18.48 -4.11
N PHE A 147 18.37 19.64 -4.18
CA PHE A 147 17.77 20.32 -3.03
C PHE A 147 16.27 20.01 -2.87
N ASP A 148 15.56 19.71 -3.95
CA ASP A 148 14.12 19.47 -3.95
C ASP A 148 13.76 18.09 -3.38
N SER A 149 14.65 17.09 -3.55
CA SER A 149 14.38 15.70 -3.15
C SER A 149 13.97 15.53 -1.69
N LEU A 150 14.58 16.28 -0.78
CA LEU A 150 14.28 16.20 0.65
C LEU A 150 13.03 17.01 1.01
N GLU A 151 12.81 18.15 0.38
CA GLU A 151 11.66 19.02 0.64
C GLU A 151 10.35 18.43 0.09
N GLU A 152 10.38 17.92 -1.13
CA GLU A 152 9.24 17.24 -1.77
C GLU A 152 8.85 15.97 -1.00
N SER A 153 9.84 15.19 -0.55
CA SER A 153 9.58 14.00 0.26
C SER A 153 9.08 14.33 1.66
N ARG A 154 9.51 15.46 2.27
CA ARG A 154 8.93 15.98 3.50
C ARG A 154 7.46 16.33 3.29
N ALA A 155 7.13 17.09 2.24
CA ALA A 155 5.74 17.45 1.92
C ALA A 155 4.85 16.22 1.67
N PHE A 156 5.35 15.20 0.96
CA PHE A 156 4.61 13.96 0.76
C PHE A 156 4.46 13.13 2.05
N CYS A 157 5.49 13.08 2.90
CA CYS A 157 5.40 12.42 4.20
C CYS A 157 4.38 13.10 5.12
N GLU A 158 4.34 14.44 5.13
CA GLU A 158 3.39 15.27 5.89
C GLU A 158 1.94 14.93 5.54
N THR A 159 1.58 14.93 4.24
CA THR A 159 0.19 14.64 3.81
C THR A 159 -0.27 13.23 4.18
N LEU A 160 0.64 12.26 4.10
CA LEU A 160 0.36 10.89 4.48
C LEU A 160 0.25 10.69 6.00
N GLU A 161 0.96 11.48 6.79
CA GLU A 161 0.85 11.51 8.25
C GLU A 161 -0.50 12.08 8.67
N GLU A 162 -0.93 13.17 8.03
CA GLU A 162 -2.25 13.75 8.24
C GLU A 162 -3.36 12.73 7.90
N CYS A 163 -3.20 12.01 6.78
CA CYS A 163 -4.12 10.95 6.40
C CYS A 163 -4.13 9.77 7.39
N ASN A 164 -2.96 9.34 7.88
CA ASN A 164 -2.87 8.26 8.87
C ASN A 164 -3.51 8.66 10.21
N TYR A 165 -3.22 9.86 10.69
CA TYR A 165 -3.81 10.41 11.91
C TYR A 165 -5.34 10.47 11.82
N ARG A 166 -5.87 10.97 10.69
CA ARG A 166 -7.31 11.01 10.42
C ARG A 166 -7.93 9.62 10.46
N LEU A 167 -7.33 8.64 9.77
CA LEU A 167 -7.82 7.26 9.75
C LEU A 167 -7.80 6.62 11.15
N GLN A 168 -6.74 6.85 11.94
CA GLN A 168 -6.67 6.35 13.32
C GLN A 168 -7.75 6.98 14.22
N LYS A 169 -8.02 8.28 14.04
CA LYS A 169 -9.09 8.98 14.76
C LYS A 169 -10.45 8.40 14.42
N GLU A 170 -10.75 8.22 13.13
CA GLU A 170 -12.00 7.61 12.66
C GLU A 170 -12.16 6.17 13.20
N LEU A 171 -11.09 5.37 13.18
CA LEU A 171 -11.09 4.02 13.74
C LEU A 171 -11.43 4.03 15.24
N CYS A 172 -10.84 4.95 16.00
CA CYS A 172 -11.08 5.09 17.44
C CYS A 172 -12.53 5.50 17.74
N GLU A 173 -13.07 6.45 16.98
CA GLU A 173 -14.47 6.88 17.09
C GLU A 173 -15.44 5.73 16.78
N LYS A 174 -15.21 5.00 15.69
CA LYS A 174 -16.00 3.81 15.33
C LYS A 174 -15.91 2.71 16.37
N GLN A 175 -14.74 2.51 16.98
CA GLN A 175 -14.57 1.54 18.07
C GLN A 175 -15.37 1.92 19.33
N ARG A 176 -15.43 3.22 19.67
CA ARG A 176 -16.26 3.73 20.78
C ARG A 176 -17.75 3.55 20.48
N GLU A 177 -18.16 3.87 19.26
CA GLU A 177 -19.54 3.69 18.80
C GLU A 177 -19.96 2.22 18.89
N LEU A 178 -19.15 1.30 18.37
CA LEU A 178 -19.38 -0.14 18.47
C LEU A 178 -19.51 -0.62 19.92
N THR A 179 -18.68 -0.11 20.82
CA THR A 179 -18.72 -0.48 22.25
C THR A 179 -20.01 0.02 22.91
N SER A 180 -20.45 1.25 22.59
CA SER A 180 -21.73 1.80 23.07
C SER A 180 -22.93 1.01 22.56
N LEU A 181 -22.95 0.68 21.26
CA LEU A 181 -24.02 -0.09 20.65
C LEU A 181 -24.10 -1.50 21.23
N ARG A 182 -22.97 -2.18 21.43
CA ARG A 182 -22.94 -3.49 22.10
C ARG A 182 -23.52 -3.44 23.52
N ARG A 183 -23.20 -2.38 24.29
CA ARG A 183 -23.77 -2.18 25.63
C ARG A 183 -25.29 -2.01 25.59
N GLN A 184 -25.79 -1.18 24.66
CA GLN A 184 -27.22 -0.96 24.51
C GLN A 184 -27.95 -2.23 24.05
N LEU A 185 -27.36 -2.99 23.13
CA LEU A 185 -27.90 -4.26 22.67
C LEU A 185 -28.06 -5.24 23.84
N GLU A 186 -27.04 -5.34 24.70
CA GLU A 186 -27.07 -6.21 25.89
C GLU A 186 -28.13 -5.77 26.90
N GLU A 187 -28.26 -4.46 27.16
CA GLU A 187 -29.28 -3.91 28.04
C GLU A 187 -30.71 -4.23 27.53
N LYS A 188 -30.93 -4.08 26.22
CA LYS A 188 -32.21 -4.42 25.58
C LYS A 188 -32.47 -5.92 25.63
N ARG A 189 -31.45 -6.75 25.40
CA ARG A 189 -31.54 -8.22 25.50
C ARG A 189 -32.00 -8.66 26.89
N LEU A 190 -31.36 -8.13 27.94
CA LEU A 190 -31.74 -8.42 29.33
C LEU A 190 -33.15 -7.92 29.66
N ARG A 191 -33.55 -6.77 29.12
CA ARG A 191 -34.92 -6.25 29.32
C ARG A 191 -35.97 -7.14 28.68
N ILE A 192 -35.70 -7.64 27.47
CA ILE A 192 -36.58 -8.58 26.78
C ILE A 192 -36.72 -9.87 27.60
N GLN A 193 -35.61 -10.48 28.04
CA GLN A 193 -35.63 -11.69 28.87
C GLN A 193 -36.42 -11.51 30.17
N GLU A 194 -36.29 -10.36 30.83
CA GLU A 194 -37.05 -10.07 32.04
C GLU A 194 -38.55 -9.92 31.76
N LEU A 195 -38.92 -9.29 30.65
CA LEU A 195 -40.33 -9.17 30.24
C LEU A 195 -40.91 -10.54 29.88
N GLU A 196 -40.16 -11.36 29.13
CA GLU A 196 -40.53 -12.75 28.79
C GLU A 196 -40.74 -13.60 30.05
N ARG A 197 -39.85 -13.48 31.05
CA ARG A 197 -39.97 -14.15 32.34
C ARG A 197 -41.22 -13.72 33.11
N ARG A 198 -41.55 -12.43 33.09
CA ARG A 198 -42.77 -11.91 33.73
C ARG A 198 -44.04 -12.39 33.04
N LEU A 199 -44.06 -12.37 31.71
CA LEU A 199 -45.18 -12.89 30.92
C LEU A 199 -45.38 -14.39 31.16
N SER A 200 -44.29 -15.16 31.15
CA SER A 200 -44.31 -16.60 31.43
C SER A 200 -44.74 -16.91 32.88
N GLY A 201 -44.30 -16.11 33.85
CA GLY A 201 -44.70 -16.27 35.26
C GLY A 201 -46.15 -15.84 35.53
N ALA A 202 -46.65 -14.82 34.83
CA ALA A 202 -48.05 -14.40 34.91
C ALA A 202 -49.00 -15.46 34.34
N ALA A 203 -48.56 -16.26 33.37
CA ALA A 203 -49.33 -17.37 32.84
C ALA A 203 -49.54 -18.53 33.84
N LEU A 204 -48.79 -18.58 34.96
CA LEU A 204 -48.89 -19.63 35.99
C LEU A 204 -49.80 -19.28 37.17
N ILE A 205 -50.35 -18.05 37.23
CA ILE A 205 -51.28 -17.60 38.27
C ILE A 205 -52.57 -17.10 37.59
N GLY A 206 -53.26 -17.99 36.90
CA GLY A 206 -54.67 -17.82 36.54
C GLY A 206 -55.54 -18.62 37.51
N PRO A 207 -56.64 -18.07 38.07
CA PRO A 207 -57.51 -18.81 38.97
C PRO A 207 -58.23 -19.92 38.18
N GLY A 208 -58.34 -21.10 38.80
CA GLY A 208 -59.27 -22.11 38.33
C GLY A 208 -60.71 -21.59 38.39
N SER A 209 -61.43 -21.69 37.27
CA SER A 209 -62.67 -22.49 37.16
C SER A 209 -63.46 -22.15 35.88
N GLU A 210 -63.60 -23.17 35.04
CA GLU A 210 -64.82 -23.66 34.36
C GLU A 210 -65.57 -22.81 33.29
N SER A 211 -65.53 -23.36 32.05
CA SER A 211 -66.64 -23.59 31.11
C SER A 211 -67.41 -22.41 30.49
N SER A 212 -67.31 -22.24 29.16
CA SER A 212 -68.35 -22.60 28.16
C SER A 212 -67.98 -22.07 26.75
N GLY A 213 -68.54 -22.68 25.69
CA GLY A 213 -68.20 -22.47 24.26
C GLY A 213 -68.30 -21.03 23.76
N GLU A 214 -67.82 -20.68 22.58
CA GLU A 214 -68.21 -21.25 21.28
C GLU A 214 -67.04 -21.23 20.27
N ALA A 215 -67.16 -22.12 19.28
CA ALA A 215 -66.31 -22.15 18.10
C ALA A 215 -66.58 -20.93 17.22
N ASP A 216 -65.52 -20.37 16.61
CA ASP A 216 -65.58 -19.99 15.21
C ASP A 216 -64.19 -19.88 14.61
N ALA A 217 -64.16 -20.25 13.33
CA ALA A 217 -63.00 -20.53 12.51
C ALA A 217 -62.23 -19.26 12.09
N ASP A 218 -60.99 -19.50 11.65
CA ASP A 218 -60.54 -19.24 10.27
C ASP A 218 -59.18 -18.53 10.19
N GLY A 219 -58.38 -18.95 9.21
CA GLY A 219 -57.23 -18.19 8.72
C GLY A 219 -55.85 -18.75 9.05
N ASP A 220 -55.41 -19.70 8.24
CA ASP A 220 -54.02 -20.00 7.93
C ASP A 220 -53.14 -18.75 7.76
N VAL A 221 -51.85 -18.84 8.07
CA VAL A 221 -50.78 -18.75 7.06
C VAL A 221 -49.44 -19.16 7.68
N GLU A 222 -48.92 -20.19 7.05
CA GLU A 222 -47.62 -20.82 7.11
C GLU A 222 -46.48 -19.86 6.74
N SER A 223 -45.33 -19.96 7.41
CA SER A 223 -44.02 -19.91 6.73
C SER A 223 -42.93 -20.50 7.62
N SER A 224 -42.61 -21.75 7.31
CA SER A 224 -41.34 -22.37 7.64
C SER A 224 -40.25 -21.86 6.70
N ALA A 225 -39.03 -21.69 7.18
CA ALA A 225 -37.83 -22.07 6.43
C ALA A 225 -36.66 -22.25 7.39
N ALA A 226 -36.12 -23.47 7.40
CA ALA A 226 -34.80 -23.82 7.89
C ALA A 226 -33.72 -23.00 7.14
N GLU A 227 -32.50 -22.87 7.63
CA GLU A 227 -31.45 -23.85 7.34
C GLU A 227 -30.29 -23.72 8.34
N ALA A 228 -29.64 -24.86 8.55
CA ALA A 228 -28.42 -25.03 9.30
C ALA A 228 -27.24 -24.23 8.70
N ASP A 229 -26.27 -23.87 9.53
CA ASP A 229 -24.89 -23.95 9.04
C ASP A 229 -23.88 -24.30 10.14
N GLN A 230 -22.85 -25.01 9.70
CA GLN A 230 -22.05 -25.98 10.42
C GLN A 230 -21.11 -25.40 11.48
N GLU A 231 -21.11 -26.05 12.64
CA GLU A 231 -20.00 -26.06 13.58
C GLU A 231 -18.93 -27.03 13.03
N MET A 232 -17.83 -26.51 12.50
CA MET A 232 -16.59 -27.27 12.39
C MET A 232 -15.70 -26.91 13.57
N GLY A 233 -15.54 -27.86 14.47
CA GLY A 233 -14.48 -27.84 15.46
C GLY A 233 -13.12 -28.04 14.80
N GLU A 234 -12.07 -27.57 15.48
CA GLU A 234 -10.90 -28.41 15.72
C GLU A 234 -10.16 -27.95 16.99
N GLU A 235 -9.96 -28.93 17.85
CA GLU A 235 -9.27 -28.94 19.14
C GLU A 235 -7.80 -28.51 19.01
N SER A 236 -7.34 -27.63 19.91
CA SER A 236 -6.51 -27.96 21.07
C SER A 236 -5.23 -28.76 20.78
N SER A 237 -4.07 -28.13 21.03
CA SER A 237 -2.86 -28.69 21.66
C SER A 237 -1.76 -27.63 21.59
N GLN A 238 -0.91 -27.34 22.58
CA GLN A 238 -0.71 -27.91 23.91
C GLN A 238 0.17 -26.93 24.69
N ALA A 239 -0.15 -26.80 25.98
CA ALA A 239 0.73 -26.65 27.14
C ALA A 239 2.18 -26.15 26.96
N ALA A 240 2.48 -25.03 27.63
CA ALA A 240 3.72 -24.91 28.40
C ALA A 240 3.63 -25.84 29.64
N PRO A 241 4.77 -26.23 30.23
CA PRO A 241 5.11 -25.55 31.47
C PRO A 241 6.60 -25.24 31.65
N ARG A 242 6.81 -24.34 32.61
CA ARG A 242 8.09 -23.90 33.20
C ARG A 242 8.79 -25.03 33.97
N LEU A 243 10.12 -25.04 33.93
CA LEU A 243 11.01 -24.72 35.05
C LEU A 243 12.41 -24.39 34.52
#